data_AF-A0A3S1BI18-F1
#
_entry.id   AF-A0A3S1BI18-F1
#
_cell.length_a   1.000
_cell.length_b   1.000
_cell.length_c   1.000
_cell.angle_alpha   90.00
_cell.angle_beta   90.00
_cell.angle_gamma   90.00
#
_symmetry.space_group_name_H-M   'P 1'
#
loop_
_entity.id
_entity.type
_entity.pdbx_description
1 polymer ?
#
loop_
_entity_poly.entity_id
_entity_poly.type
_entity_poly.pdbx_seq_one_letter_code
_entity_poly.pdbx_strand_id
1 'polypeptide(L)'
;MGLRVCIFSSLLGWLWPSRAQREVLTVRKASLSPLGIICLALILSAAVETSWACPDGCFCAPHSNNVLCTNKGFTRIPEVIPKDTIELILNQNKFTNTGLTRRNFTGLRDVQNLYLKECGIETVAVETFSDLKNLQRLDISKNKIRFLADFTFRGLNLKHLNIDGNVGLQLSIGAFAGMTTQGLYMHECGLRKLPVDLMSPLNGSLKILWLHGNNFESLSDKWLYFFTSLGHIRLGGNSFHCNCELEWLFDFYKSSNSLFSTEDTPACGSPSVLKGMKFSDLSADDFRCQLPTFQKVDASFDSKMGTLSCTARGDPAPTLYWVRPDGTTEKFYPRDLSNTAPDALTPLQQAQRHETQGVLFLTGVKLEQKENYRCVASNPAGNVTFSLNVAWPDLSRNSQRLPPVKLPGYTKDVDSNGNVIRDGLETSSGGPGAGNGGYKNYAGDDSGVYDWGSGGSSKAGGNHMSQAGGGRDSSKGPVRRAGGGGGKGSNTDSGLFNTVDIVGAVMGTFVLTLLLCVTVFHFYYRRRERMRQEREEHLYSVPDQLGCPHHPQHQYPLPHHPLTAHSPVGVYIMGEGDENTMKMINHHHHHHHPMDCPS
;
A
#
# COMPACT_ATOMS: atom_id res chain seq x y z
N MET A 1 19.38 -39.00 11.84
CA MET A 1 20.77 -39.48 11.89
C MET A 1 20.84 -40.69 12.81
N GLY A 2 21.47 -41.78 12.36
CA GLY A 2 21.82 -42.92 13.22
C GLY A 2 20.93 -44.15 13.17
N LEU A 3 20.63 -44.72 11.99
CA LEU A 3 20.36 -46.17 11.85
C LEU A 3 20.33 -46.68 10.39
N ARG A 4 21.28 -46.31 9.51
CA ARG A 4 21.43 -46.93 8.18
C ARG A 4 22.89 -46.89 7.71
N VAL A 5 23.77 -47.68 8.35
CA VAL A 5 25.15 -47.89 7.87
C VAL A 5 25.60 -49.37 7.87
N CYS A 6 24.80 -50.33 8.35
CA CYS A 6 25.27 -51.73 8.45
C CYS A 6 24.80 -52.70 7.34
N ILE A 7 24.29 -52.23 6.19
CA ILE A 7 23.87 -53.12 5.08
C ILE A 7 24.62 -52.80 3.76
N PHE A 8 25.70 -52.00 3.82
CA PHE A 8 26.48 -51.63 2.62
C PHE A 8 27.88 -52.25 2.54
N SER A 9 28.22 -53.21 3.41
CA SER A 9 29.57 -53.79 3.49
C SER A 9 29.69 -55.27 3.06
N SER A 10 28.66 -55.87 2.46
CA SER A 10 28.68 -57.31 2.10
C SER A 10 28.43 -57.63 0.61
N LEU A 11 28.48 -56.65 -0.30
CA LEU A 11 28.23 -56.86 -1.74
C LEU A 11 29.30 -56.33 -2.70
N LEU A 12 30.48 -55.93 -2.20
CA LEU A 12 31.61 -55.45 -3.03
C LEU A 12 32.78 -56.45 -3.13
N GLY A 13 32.53 -57.74 -2.85
CA GLY A 13 33.56 -58.80 -2.88
C GLY A 13 33.77 -59.52 -4.22
N TRP A 14 33.09 -59.12 -5.30
CA TRP A 14 33.09 -59.89 -6.57
C TRP A 14 33.57 -59.11 -7.81
N LEU A 15 34.24 -57.97 -7.63
CA LEU A 15 34.73 -57.15 -8.74
C LEU A 15 36.21 -56.75 -8.56
N TRP A 16 37.11 -57.72 -8.50
CA TRP A 16 38.46 -57.62 -9.08
C TRP A 16 39.25 -58.92 -8.93
N PRO A 17 39.70 -59.56 -10.04
CA PRO A 17 40.80 -60.51 -9.97
C PRO A 17 42.14 -59.75 -9.98
N SER A 18 43.01 -60.19 -9.08
CA SER A 18 44.42 -59.83 -8.99
C SER A 18 45.21 -60.18 -10.26
N ARG A 19 46.16 -59.29 -10.52
CA ARG A 19 47.13 -59.18 -11.63
C ARG A 19 47.88 -60.49 -11.95
N ALA A 20 47.61 -61.11 -13.11
CA ALA A 20 48.60 -61.87 -13.89
C ALA A 20 48.14 -62.07 -15.34
N GLN A 21 49.07 -61.86 -16.27
CA GLN A 21 49.04 -62.09 -17.72
C GLN A 21 48.28 -61.06 -18.59
N ARG A 22 49.10 -60.24 -19.28
CA ARG A 22 48.76 -59.54 -20.52
C ARG A 22 48.50 -60.60 -21.59
N GLU A 23 47.42 -60.47 -22.35
CA GLU A 23 47.31 -60.71 -23.80
C GLU A 23 45.89 -60.36 -24.28
N VAL A 24 45.81 -59.58 -25.36
CA VAL A 24 44.67 -59.35 -26.29
C VAL A 24 43.29 -58.98 -25.69
N LEU A 25 43.01 -57.67 -25.67
CA LEU A 25 41.68 -57.08 -25.46
C LEU A 25 40.71 -57.46 -26.60
N THR A 26 39.94 -58.52 -26.42
CA THR A 26 38.63 -58.66 -27.07
C THR A 26 37.58 -58.16 -26.09
N VAL A 27 36.85 -57.11 -26.48
CA VAL A 27 35.71 -56.58 -25.72
C VAL A 27 34.62 -57.66 -25.69
N ARG A 28 34.60 -58.49 -24.64
CA ARG A 28 33.43 -59.32 -24.33
C ARG A 28 32.31 -58.36 -23.94
N LYS A 29 31.27 -58.30 -24.78
CA LYS A 29 29.97 -57.70 -24.40
C LYS A 29 29.52 -58.38 -23.12
N ALA A 30 29.61 -57.68 -21.99
CA ALA A 30 28.97 -58.11 -20.76
C ALA A 30 27.46 -58.00 -20.97
N SER A 31 26.82 -59.06 -21.45
CA SER A 31 25.36 -59.16 -21.45
C SER A 31 24.92 -59.35 -19.99
N LEU A 32 24.30 -58.34 -19.38
CA LEU A 32 23.58 -58.57 -18.14
C LEU A 32 22.58 -59.70 -18.38
N SER A 33 22.54 -60.67 -17.46
CA SER A 33 21.53 -61.73 -17.51
C SER A 33 20.12 -61.11 -17.54
N PRO A 34 19.10 -61.80 -18.07
CA PRO A 34 17.73 -61.29 -18.06
C PRO A 34 17.29 -60.86 -16.65
N LEU A 35 17.72 -61.60 -15.63
CA LEU A 35 17.54 -61.28 -14.22
C LEU A 35 18.29 -60.02 -13.77
N GLY A 36 19.50 -59.78 -14.29
CA GLY A 36 20.28 -58.56 -14.04
C GLY A 36 19.65 -57.33 -14.69
N ILE A 37 19.06 -57.45 -15.88
CA ILE A 37 18.31 -56.37 -16.55
C ILE A 37 17.00 -56.11 -15.80
N ILE A 38 16.29 -57.15 -15.35
CA ILE A 38 15.08 -57.01 -14.54
C ILE A 38 15.41 -56.38 -13.18
N CYS A 39 16.49 -56.78 -12.51
CA CYS A 39 16.95 -56.14 -11.28
C CYS A 39 17.35 -54.68 -11.52
N LEU A 40 18.09 -54.38 -12.60
CA LEU A 40 18.46 -53.00 -12.92
C LEU A 40 17.23 -52.15 -13.25
N ALA A 41 16.24 -52.72 -13.96
CA ALA A 41 14.97 -52.07 -14.27
C ALA A 41 14.10 -51.88 -13.02
N LEU A 42 14.09 -52.84 -12.08
CA LEU A 42 13.40 -52.74 -10.79
C LEU A 42 14.08 -51.73 -9.86
N ILE A 43 15.41 -51.66 -9.87
CA ILE A 43 16.22 -50.68 -9.14
C ILE A 43 16.06 -49.29 -9.76
N LEU A 44 16.00 -49.18 -11.09
CA LEU A 44 15.72 -47.93 -11.81
C LEU A 44 14.26 -47.49 -11.61
N SER A 45 13.28 -48.41 -11.57
CA SER A 45 11.89 -48.07 -11.25
C SER A 45 11.70 -47.71 -9.78
N ALA A 46 12.48 -48.31 -8.87
CA ALA A 46 12.54 -47.91 -7.46
C ALA A 46 13.34 -46.61 -7.24
N ALA A 47 14.24 -46.26 -8.17
CA ALA A 47 14.98 -45.00 -8.15
C ALA A 47 14.22 -43.82 -8.80
N VAL A 48 13.05 -44.07 -9.40
CA VAL A 48 12.08 -43.01 -9.73
C VAL A 48 11.07 -42.91 -8.58
N GLU A 49 11.56 -42.63 -7.39
CA GLU A 49 10.78 -41.83 -6.46
C GLU A 49 10.95 -40.37 -6.92
N THR A 50 10.15 -39.93 -7.90
CA THR A 50 9.89 -38.50 -8.00
C THR A 50 9.25 -38.14 -6.67
N SER A 51 10.02 -37.47 -5.81
CA SER A 51 9.58 -37.10 -4.47
C SER A 51 8.39 -36.15 -4.58
N TRP A 52 7.17 -36.70 -4.68
CA TRP A 52 5.93 -36.05 -4.27
C TRP A 52 5.95 -35.94 -2.74
N ALA A 53 6.96 -35.23 -2.23
CA ALA A 53 7.02 -34.90 -0.83
C ALA A 53 6.12 -33.68 -0.65
N CYS A 54 4.86 -33.96 -0.29
CA CYS A 54 3.98 -32.93 0.24
C CYS A 54 4.57 -32.43 1.56
N PRO A 55 4.67 -31.11 1.81
CA PRO A 55 5.19 -30.61 3.07
C PRO A 55 4.37 -31.14 4.25
N ASP A 56 5.06 -31.55 5.32
CA ASP A 56 4.43 -32.15 6.49
C ASP A 56 3.35 -31.23 7.08
N GLY A 57 2.13 -31.76 7.24
CA GLY A 57 0.98 -31.01 7.74
C GLY A 57 0.16 -30.28 6.65
N CYS A 58 0.66 -30.21 5.42
CA CYS A 58 -0.10 -29.71 4.27
C CYS A 58 -0.90 -30.83 3.60
N PHE A 59 -1.90 -30.42 2.81
CA PHE A 59 -2.63 -31.30 1.91
C PHE A 59 -2.27 -30.97 0.46
N CYS A 60 -1.74 -31.95 -0.27
CA CYS A 60 -1.42 -31.80 -1.68
C CYS A 60 -2.44 -32.56 -2.52
N ALA A 61 -3.17 -31.83 -3.37
CA ALA A 61 -4.25 -32.36 -4.19
C ALA A 61 -3.69 -33.19 -5.37
N PRO A 62 -3.97 -34.50 -5.47
CA PRO A 62 -3.27 -35.40 -6.42
C PRO A 62 -3.47 -35.12 -7.92
N HIS A 63 -4.49 -34.34 -8.29
CA HIS A 63 -4.88 -34.12 -9.70
C HIS A 63 -4.84 -32.67 -10.14
N SER A 64 -4.80 -31.72 -9.20
CA SER A 64 -4.79 -30.29 -9.49
C SER A 64 -3.45 -29.63 -9.16
N ASN A 65 -2.57 -30.35 -8.47
CA ASN A 65 -1.29 -29.84 -7.96
C ASN A 65 -1.47 -28.60 -7.06
N ASN A 66 -2.54 -28.58 -6.26
CA ASN A 66 -2.76 -27.55 -5.26
C ASN A 66 -2.14 -28.00 -3.93
N VAL A 67 -1.45 -27.08 -3.26
CA VAL A 67 -0.81 -27.30 -1.96
C VAL A 67 -1.51 -26.42 -0.92
N LEU A 68 -2.23 -27.04 0.00
CA LEU A 68 -3.06 -26.40 1.02
C LEU A 68 -2.40 -26.52 2.39
N CYS A 69 -1.94 -25.40 2.93
CA CYS A 69 -1.18 -25.31 4.18
C CYS A 69 -1.80 -24.30 5.17
N THR A 70 -3.09 -23.96 5.04
CA THR A 70 -3.74 -22.94 5.87
C THR A 70 -3.77 -23.30 7.35
N ASN A 71 -3.39 -22.35 8.22
CA ASN A 71 -3.46 -22.46 9.67
C ASN A 71 -2.83 -23.76 10.23
N LYS A 72 -1.62 -24.08 9.78
CA LYS A 72 -0.87 -25.27 10.20
C LYS A 72 0.22 -24.97 11.23
N GLY A 73 0.31 -23.72 11.68
CA GLY A 73 1.32 -23.30 12.65
C GLY A 73 2.73 -23.20 12.06
N PHE A 74 2.85 -23.06 10.74
CA PHE A 74 4.16 -22.87 10.12
C PHE A 74 4.80 -21.55 10.57
N THR A 75 6.05 -21.65 11.04
CA THR A 75 6.86 -20.48 11.44
C THR A 75 7.73 -19.95 10.29
N ARG A 76 7.76 -20.65 9.15
CA ARG A 76 8.40 -20.26 7.90
C ARG A 76 7.73 -20.98 6.73
N ILE A 77 7.96 -20.50 5.51
CA ILE A 77 7.52 -21.19 4.30
C ILE A 77 8.22 -22.58 4.23
N PRO A 78 7.48 -23.68 3.97
CA PRO A 78 8.08 -25.01 3.87
C PRO A 78 9.14 -25.11 2.79
N GLU A 79 10.26 -25.78 3.07
CA GLU A 79 11.39 -25.93 2.12
C GLU A 79 11.08 -26.93 1.00
N VAL A 80 10.17 -27.88 1.27
CA VAL A 80 9.79 -28.92 0.32
C VAL A 80 8.40 -28.62 -0.20
N ILE A 81 8.32 -27.87 -1.30
CA ILE A 81 7.09 -27.61 -2.04
C ILE A 81 7.23 -28.28 -3.43
N PRO A 82 6.28 -29.11 -3.87
CA PRO A 82 6.30 -29.70 -5.21
C PRO A 82 6.48 -28.64 -6.30
N LYS A 83 7.41 -28.86 -7.24
CA LYS A 83 7.76 -27.84 -8.25
C LYS A 83 6.65 -27.59 -9.28
N ASP A 84 5.80 -28.58 -9.48
CA ASP A 84 4.62 -28.58 -10.35
C ASP A 84 3.37 -28.00 -9.66
N THR A 85 3.53 -27.38 -8.48
CA THR A 85 2.45 -26.71 -7.74
C THR A 85 1.84 -25.59 -8.60
N ILE A 86 0.52 -25.61 -8.76
CA ILE A 86 -0.24 -24.58 -9.48
C ILE A 86 -0.82 -23.55 -8.51
N GLU A 87 -1.29 -23.99 -7.34
CA GLU A 87 -1.86 -23.13 -6.32
C GLU A 87 -1.24 -23.45 -4.96
N LEU A 88 -0.68 -22.43 -4.31
CA LEU A 88 -0.06 -22.55 -2.99
C LEU A 88 -0.79 -21.65 -2.00
N ILE A 89 -1.42 -22.28 -0.99
CA ILE A 89 -2.18 -21.58 0.05
C ILE A 89 -1.47 -21.74 1.40
N LEU A 90 -0.89 -20.66 1.91
CA LEU A 90 -0.14 -20.61 3.16
C LEU A 90 -0.79 -19.69 4.21
N ASN A 91 -2.05 -19.32 4.00
CA ASN A 91 -2.78 -18.36 4.83
C ASN A 91 -2.74 -18.72 6.34
N GLN A 92 -2.78 -17.70 7.18
CA GLN A 92 -2.92 -17.83 8.64
C GLN A 92 -1.78 -18.63 9.31
N ASN A 93 -0.57 -18.57 8.74
CA ASN A 93 0.63 -19.11 9.36
C ASN A 93 1.52 -17.98 9.84
N LYS A 94 1.68 -17.82 11.16
CA LYS A 94 2.47 -16.74 11.76
C LYS A 94 3.97 -17.00 11.57
N PHE A 95 4.56 -16.40 10.54
CA PHE A 95 5.98 -16.57 10.26
C PHE A 95 6.83 -15.81 11.29
N THR A 96 7.88 -16.48 11.75
CA THR A 96 8.92 -15.90 12.60
C THR A 96 9.91 -15.08 11.79
N ASN A 97 10.26 -15.56 10.59
CA ASN A 97 10.97 -14.77 9.60
C ASN A 97 9.94 -13.97 8.79
N THR A 98 9.79 -12.70 9.12
CA THR A 98 8.78 -11.79 8.56
C THR A 98 9.18 -11.19 7.20
N GLY A 99 10.39 -11.47 6.70
CA GLY A 99 10.89 -10.98 5.42
C GLY A 99 10.81 -12.02 4.31
N LEU A 100 10.08 -11.70 3.25
CA LEU A 100 10.07 -12.52 2.03
C LEU A 100 11.26 -12.19 1.14
N THR A 101 11.86 -13.23 0.57
CA THR A 101 13.01 -13.15 -0.34
C THR A 101 12.84 -14.14 -1.49
N ARG A 102 13.64 -13.99 -2.55
CA ARG A 102 13.64 -14.90 -3.71
C ARG A 102 13.84 -16.38 -3.33
N ARG A 103 14.60 -16.66 -2.25
CA ARG A 103 14.86 -18.03 -1.77
C ARG A 103 13.59 -18.75 -1.34
N ASN A 104 12.56 -18.02 -0.90
CA ASN A 104 11.31 -18.61 -0.44
C ASN A 104 10.49 -19.28 -1.56
N PHE A 105 10.69 -18.86 -2.82
CA PHE A 105 9.89 -19.30 -3.96
C PHE A 105 10.75 -19.82 -5.13
N THR A 106 12.01 -20.18 -4.84
CA THR A 106 12.95 -20.59 -5.87
C THR A 106 12.47 -21.83 -6.63
N GLY A 107 12.44 -21.74 -7.95
CA GLY A 107 12.07 -22.86 -8.82
C GLY A 107 10.57 -23.19 -8.92
N LEU A 108 9.69 -22.45 -8.23
CA LEU A 108 8.22 -22.63 -8.29
C LEU A 108 7.61 -21.94 -9.53
N ARG A 109 8.10 -22.29 -10.72
CA ARG A 109 7.77 -21.59 -11.97
C ARG A 109 6.32 -21.76 -12.41
N ASP A 110 5.70 -22.87 -12.03
CA ASP A 110 4.35 -23.26 -12.47
C ASP A 110 3.23 -22.67 -11.60
N VAL A 111 3.58 -22.07 -10.45
CA VAL A 111 2.60 -21.46 -9.55
C VAL A 111 1.87 -20.31 -10.24
N GLN A 112 0.55 -20.41 -10.25
CA GLN A 112 -0.37 -19.41 -10.79
C GLN A 112 -1.06 -18.62 -9.69
N ASN A 113 -1.37 -19.25 -8.55
CA ASN A 113 -2.02 -18.60 -7.42
C ASN A 113 -1.21 -18.78 -6.15
N LEU A 114 -0.82 -17.68 -5.51
CA LEU A 114 -0.09 -17.66 -4.25
C LEU A 114 -0.85 -16.86 -3.20
N TYR A 115 -1.18 -17.50 -2.08
CA TYR A 115 -1.88 -16.88 -0.97
C TYR A 115 -1.04 -16.95 0.32
N LEU A 116 -0.77 -15.78 0.88
CA LEU A 116 0.05 -15.52 2.06
C LEU A 116 -0.69 -14.56 3.00
N LYS A 117 -2.01 -14.68 3.06
CA LYS A 117 -2.87 -13.81 3.86
C LYS A 117 -2.68 -14.07 5.35
N GLU A 118 -2.57 -13.01 6.15
CA GLU A 118 -2.49 -13.10 7.61
C GLU A 118 -1.30 -13.97 8.10
N CYS A 119 -0.14 -13.81 7.46
CA CYS A 119 1.07 -14.56 7.80
C CYS A 119 2.06 -13.78 8.70
N GLY A 120 1.77 -12.51 8.98
CA GLY A 120 2.65 -11.64 9.78
C GLY A 120 3.86 -11.11 9.00
N ILE A 121 3.79 -11.06 7.66
CA ILE A 121 4.86 -10.55 6.80
C ILE A 121 5.04 -9.05 7.02
N GLU A 122 6.28 -8.59 7.16
CA GLU A 122 6.62 -7.18 7.38
C GLU A 122 7.39 -6.56 6.21
N THR A 123 8.18 -7.37 5.50
CA THR A 123 9.00 -6.89 4.38
C THR A 123 8.95 -7.85 3.19
N VAL A 124 9.03 -7.28 1.99
CA VAL A 124 9.12 -8.01 0.72
C VAL A 124 10.34 -7.49 -0.01
N ALA A 125 11.38 -8.32 -0.14
CA ALA A 125 12.57 -7.92 -0.87
C ALA A 125 12.28 -7.79 -2.38
N VAL A 126 13.05 -6.94 -3.06
CA VAL A 126 13.03 -6.87 -4.53
C VAL A 126 13.39 -8.25 -5.10
N GLU A 127 12.79 -8.63 -6.22
CA GLU A 127 12.95 -9.93 -6.88
C GLU A 127 12.41 -11.15 -6.10
N THR A 128 11.69 -10.96 -4.99
CA THR A 128 11.07 -12.05 -4.21
C THR A 128 10.27 -13.01 -5.08
N PHE A 129 9.51 -12.47 -6.04
CA PHE A 129 8.61 -13.24 -6.91
C PHE A 129 9.19 -13.49 -8.30
N SER A 130 10.47 -13.19 -8.55
CA SER A 130 11.09 -13.22 -9.88
C SER A 130 11.06 -14.59 -10.57
N ASP A 131 11.04 -15.69 -9.81
CA ASP A 131 10.98 -17.05 -10.33
C ASP A 131 9.54 -17.51 -10.68
N LEU A 132 8.52 -16.81 -10.17
CA LEU A 132 7.10 -17.15 -10.34
C LEU A 132 6.56 -16.66 -11.70
N LYS A 133 7.06 -17.24 -12.79
CA LYS A 133 6.80 -16.75 -14.16
C LYS A 133 5.34 -16.86 -14.62
N ASN A 134 4.59 -17.81 -14.07
CA ASN A 134 3.20 -18.05 -14.42
C ASN A 134 2.21 -17.44 -13.42
N LEU A 135 2.68 -16.63 -12.46
CA LEU A 135 1.85 -16.09 -11.40
C LEU A 135 0.77 -15.18 -11.98
N GLN A 136 -0.47 -15.45 -11.62
CA GLN A 136 -1.66 -14.68 -12.01
C GLN A 136 -2.33 -14.03 -10.80
N ARG A 137 -2.29 -14.66 -9.63
CA ARG A 137 -2.88 -14.10 -8.41
C ARG A 137 -1.87 -14.13 -7.27
N LEU A 138 -1.67 -12.98 -6.66
CA LEU A 138 -0.86 -12.82 -5.46
C LEU A 138 -1.72 -12.18 -4.38
N ASP A 139 -1.85 -12.86 -3.25
CA ASP A 139 -2.52 -12.35 -2.05
C ASP A 139 -1.53 -12.29 -0.88
N ILE A 140 -1.16 -11.06 -0.51
CA ILE A 140 -0.35 -10.74 0.68
C ILE A 140 -1.13 -9.82 1.63
N SER A 141 -2.46 -9.92 1.60
CA SER A 141 -3.37 -9.13 2.44
C SER A 141 -3.27 -9.44 3.93
N LYS A 142 -3.73 -8.51 4.76
CA LYS A 142 -3.82 -8.60 6.22
C LYS A 142 -2.49 -8.99 6.88
N ASN A 143 -1.39 -8.49 6.32
CA ASN A 143 -0.05 -8.63 6.87
C ASN A 143 0.35 -7.32 7.58
N LYS A 144 1.64 -7.13 7.83
CA LYS A 144 2.21 -5.97 8.53
C LYS A 144 3.20 -5.23 7.63
N ILE A 145 3.00 -5.27 6.31
CA ILE A 145 3.89 -4.64 5.35
C ILE A 145 3.77 -3.12 5.48
N ARG A 146 4.87 -2.47 5.87
CA ARG A 146 4.89 -1.00 6.05
C ARG A 146 5.40 -0.23 4.86
N PHE A 147 6.20 -0.87 4.00
CA PHE A 147 6.82 -0.19 2.87
C PHE A 147 6.96 -1.14 1.68
N LEU A 148 6.54 -0.69 0.50
CA LEU A 148 6.82 -1.35 -0.78
C LEU A 148 7.80 -0.48 -1.57
N ALA A 149 8.99 -1.03 -1.80
CA ALA A 149 10.08 -0.37 -2.51
C ALA A 149 9.83 -0.39 -4.03
N ASP A 150 10.61 0.42 -4.75
CA ASP A 150 10.59 0.41 -6.21
C ASP A 150 10.83 -0.99 -6.77
N PHE A 151 10.10 -1.33 -7.84
CA PHE A 151 10.26 -2.60 -8.55
C PHE A 151 9.96 -3.86 -7.72
N THR A 152 9.25 -3.75 -6.58
CA THR A 152 8.94 -4.90 -5.71
C THR A 152 8.26 -6.05 -6.48
N PHE A 153 7.38 -5.73 -7.42
CA PHE A 153 6.63 -6.69 -8.23
C PHE A 153 7.13 -6.81 -9.67
N ARG A 154 8.35 -6.33 -9.97
CA ARG A 154 8.87 -6.26 -11.34
C ARG A 154 8.86 -7.61 -12.05
N GLY A 155 8.39 -7.59 -13.30
CA GLY A 155 8.32 -8.75 -14.18
C GLY A 155 7.08 -9.63 -13.96
N LEU A 156 6.19 -9.28 -13.03
CA LEU A 156 4.92 -9.98 -12.84
C LEU A 156 3.84 -9.44 -13.78
N ASN A 157 3.04 -10.36 -14.34
CA ASN A 157 1.84 -10.05 -15.11
C ASN A 157 0.62 -10.68 -14.44
N LEU A 158 0.05 -9.96 -13.48
CA LEU A 158 -1.00 -10.46 -12.61
C LEU A 158 -2.40 -10.22 -13.21
N LYS A 159 -3.32 -11.10 -12.87
CA LYS A 159 -4.76 -10.80 -12.93
C LYS A 159 -5.19 -10.06 -11.66
N HIS A 160 -4.68 -10.46 -10.50
CA HIS A 160 -5.09 -9.90 -9.22
C HIS A 160 -3.89 -9.77 -8.28
N LEU A 161 -3.66 -8.54 -7.78
CA LEU A 161 -2.74 -8.24 -6.70
C LEU A 161 -3.53 -7.75 -5.50
N ASN A 162 -3.55 -8.55 -4.44
CA ASN A 162 -4.17 -8.19 -3.18
C ASN A 162 -3.14 -7.84 -2.11
N ILE A 163 -3.17 -6.59 -1.65
CA ILE A 163 -2.32 -6.07 -0.57
C ILE A 163 -3.14 -5.39 0.53
N ASP A 164 -4.46 -5.63 0.58
CA ASP A 164 -5.38 -5.02 1.54
C ASP A 164 -5.01 -5.27 3.00
N GLY A 165 -5.48 -4.42 3.92
CA GLY A 165 -5.33 -4.63 5.35
C GLY A 165 -3.89 -4.57 5.87
N ASN A 166 -2.95 -4.06 5.08
CA ASN A 166 -1.59 -3.73 5.53
C ASN A 166 -1.60 -2.30 6.09
N VAL A 167 -2.01 -2.17 7.36
CA VAL A 167 -2.22 -0.86 8.00
C VAL A 167 -0.91 -0.08 8.12
N GLY A 168 -0.91 1.18 7.66
CA GLY A 168 0.26 2.06 7.66
C GLY A 168 1.20 1.83 6.48
N LEU A 169 0.70 1.18 5.42
CA LEU A 169 1.46 0.95 4.20
C LEU A 169 1.88 2.26 3.54
N GLN A 170 3.17 2.37 3.25
CA GLN A 170 3.76 3.40 2.42
C GLN A 170 4.23 2.78 1.10
N LEU A 171 4.06 3.52 0.01
CA LEU A 171 4.41 3.08 -1.32
C LEU A 171 5.46 4.03 -1.89
N SER A 172 6.58 3.46 -2.36
CA SER A 172 7.51 4.21 -3.18
C SER A 172 6.89 4.55 -4.54
N ILE A 173 7.33 5.64 -5.17
CA ILE A 173 6.79 6.12 -6.45
C ILE A 173 6.92 5.08 -7.59
N GLY A 174 7.92 4.20 -7.52
CA GLY A 174 8.13 3.11 -8.47
C GLY A 174 7.69 1.74 -7.95
N ALA A 175 6.85 1.64 -6.92
CA ALA A 175 6.47 0.36 -6.32
C ALA A 175 5.85 -0.63 -7.32
N PHE A 176 5.07 -0.12 -8.28
CA PHE A 176 4.45 -0.90 -9.36
C PHE A 176 5.21 -0.82 -10.70
N ALA A 177 6.44 -0.28 -10.71
CA ALA A 177 7.21 -0.16 -11.93
C ALA A 177 7.60 -1.55 -12.48
N GLY A 178 7.31 -1.77 -13.76
CA GLY A 178 7.64 -3.01 -14.47
C GLY A 178 6.73 -4.20 -14.14
N MET A 179 5.56 -3.98 -13.55
CA MET A 179 4.50 -5.00 -13.42
C MET A 179 3.24 -4.59 -14.17
N THR A 180 2.36 -5.55 -14.45
CA THR A 180 0.99 -5.31 -14.91
C THR A 180 -0.01 -6.02 -14.01
N THR A 181 -1.20 -5.45 -13.79
CA THR A 181 -2.29 -6.14 -13.08
C THR A 181 -3.67 -5.72 -13.59
N GLN A 182 -4.62 -6.66 -13.65
CA GLN A 182 -6.01 -6.33 -13.98
C GLN A 182 -6.82 -5.90 -12.75
N GLY A 183 -6.47 -6.38 -11.57
CA GLY A 183 -7.13 -6.04 -10.31
C GLY A 183 -6.11 -5.65 -9.25
N LEU A 184 -6.29 -4.48 -8.65
CA LEU A 184 -5.48 -3.99 -7.54
C LEU A 184 -6.37 -3.70 -6.32
N TYR A 185 -6.04 -4.33 -5.20
CA TYR A 185 -6.79 -4.23 -3.96
C TYR A 185 -5.89 -3.67 -2.86
N MET A 186 -6.13 -2.42 -2.46
CA MET A 186 -5.36 -1.69 -1.45
C MET A 186 -6.29 -0.98 -0.44
N HIS A 187 -7.41 -1.63 -0.11
CA HIS A 187 -8.37 -1.14 0.87
C HIS A 187 -7.85 -1.38 2.29
N GLU A 188 -8.32 -0.57 3.25
CA GLU A 188 -7.96 -0.72 4.67
C GLU A 188 -6.45 -0.67 4.97
N CYS A 189 -5.68 0.07 4.15
CA CYS A 189 -4.23 0.23 4.33
C CYS A 189 -3.85 1.51 5.09
N GLY A 190 -4.81 2.41 5.32
CA GLY A 190 -4.57 3.73 5.94
C GLY A 190 -3.90 4.73 5.00
N LEU A 191 -4.09 4.58 3.68
CA LEU A 191 -3.51 5.46 2.67
C LEU A 191 -4.18 6.84 2.69
N ARG A 192 -3.38 7.90 2.55
CA ARG A 192 -3.85 9.30 2.55
C ARG A 192 -3.74 9.99 1.19
N LYS A 193 -2.72 9.60 0.43
CA LYS A 193 -2.45 10.10 -0.93
C LYS A 193 -2.04 8.93 -1.81
N LEU A 194 -2.42 9.03 -3.08
CA LEU A 194 -1.99 8.10 -4.11
C LEU A 194 -1.60 8.91 -5.35
N PRO A 195 -0.29 9.20 -5.52
CA PRO A 195 0.18 9.97 -6.65
C PRO A 195 -0.14 9.29 -7.98
N VAL A 196 -0.46 10.09 -8.99
CA VAL A 196 -0.75 9.62 -10.34
C VAL A 196 0.43 8.87 -10.95
N ASP A 197 1.64 9.39 -10.77
CA ASP A 197 2.86 8.80 -11.33
C ASP A 197 3.11 7.39 -10.80
N LEU A 198 2.71 7.12 -9.56
CA LEU A 198 2.78 5.79 -8.93
C LEU A 198 1.95 4.74 -9.69
N MET A 199 0.82 5.17 -10.24
CA MET A 199 -0.16 4.33 -10.92
C MET A 199 0.07 4.27 -12.43
N SER A 200 0.89 5.17 -12.96
CA SER A 200 1.23 5.23 -14.38
C SER A 200 1.69 3.90 -15.00
N PRO A 201 2.45 3.02 -14.31
CA PRO A 201 2.85 1.73 -14.89
C PRO A 201 1.67 0.77 -15.14
N LEU A 202 0.55 0.95 -14.44
CA LEU A 202 -0.62 0.07 -14.52
C LEU A 202 -1.62 0.52 -15.60
N ASN A 203 -1.38 1.65 -16.24
CA ASN A 203 -2.25 2.22 -17.26
C ASN A 203 -2.52 1.22 -18.40
N GLY A 204 -3.77 1.10 -18.83
CA GLY A 204 -4.22 0.17 -19.86
C GLY A 204 -4.37 -1.30 -19.43
N SER A 205 -3.79 -1.71 -18.30
CA SER A 205 -3.94 -3.08 -17.77
C SER A 205 -5.04 -3.19 -16.71
N LEU A 206 -5.21 -2.15 -15.90
CA LEU A 206 -6.07 -2.13 -14.72
C LEU A 206 -7.55 -2.05 -15.08
N LYS A 207 -8.36 -2.94 -14.52
CA LYS A 207 -9.81 -3.05 -14.70
C LYS A 207 -10.60 -2.95 -13.39
N ILE A 208 -9.99 -3.36 -12.28
CA ILE A 208 -10.61 -3.37 -10.94
C ILE A 208 -9.69 -2.64 -9.97
N LEU A 209 -10.23 -1.65 -9.26
CA LEU A 209 -9.48 -0.88 -8.26
C LEU A 209 -10.29 -0.73 -6.97
N TRP A 210 -9.80 -1.29 -5.87
CA TRP A 210 -10.43 -1.15 -4.55
C TRP A 210 -9.55 -0.35 -3.61
N LEU A 211 -10.07 0.81 -3.20
CA LEU A 211 -9.40 1.80 -2.34
C LEU A 211 -10.28 2.20 -1.14
N HIS A 212 -11.38 1.49 -0.89
CA HIS A 212 -12.30 1.76 0.21
C HIS A 212 -11.62 1.61 1.58
N GLY A 213 -12.19 2.23 2.61
CA GLY A 213 -11.67 2.14 3.98
C GLY A 213 -10.25 2.71 4.16
N ASN A 214 -9.85 3.67 3.33
CA ASN A 214 -8.60 4.43 3.48
C ASN A 214 -8.90 5.84 4.02
N ASN A 215 -7.92 6.74 3.97
CA ASN A 215 -7.99 8.10 4.48
C ASN A 215 -7.76 9.13 3.38
N PHE A 216 -8.22 8.87 2.14
CA PHE A 216 -8.11 9.83 1.05
C PHE A 216 -8.98 11.06 1.32
N GLU A 217 -8.37 12.24 1.29
CA GLU A 217 -9.08 13.54 1.33
C GLU A 217 -9.38 14.04 -0.09
N SER A 218 -8.56 13.74 -1.08
CA SER A 218 -8.82 14.08 -2.48
C SER A 218 -8.10 13.12 -3.42
N LEU A 219 -8.54 13.08 -4.67
CA LEU A 219 -7.87 12.43 -5.79
C LEU A 219 -7.73 13.47 -6.91
N SER A 220 -6.59 13.48 -7.61
CA SER A 220 -6.39 14.39 -8.74
C SER A 220 -7.28 14.01 -9.93
N ASP A 221 -7.83 15.00 -10.61
CA ASP A 221 -8.50 14.91 -11.91
C ASP A 221 -7.75 14.08 -12.97
N LYS A 222 -6.42 14.08 -12.95
CA LYS A 222 -5.57 13.24 -13.81
C LYS A 222 -5.83 11.74 -13.66
N TRP A 223 -6.49 11.31 -12.59
CA TRP A 223 -6.93 9.93 -12.44
C TRP A 223 -7.91 9.49 -13.52
N LEU A 224 -8.66 10.43 -14.12
CA LEU A 224 -9.61 10.16 -15.19
C LEU A 224 -8.94 9.46 -16.39
N TYR A 225 -7.68 9.78 -16.69
CA TYR A 225 -6.91 9.14 -17.76
C TYR A 225 -6.78 7.62 -17.56
N PHE A 226 -6.63 7.15 -16.31
CA PHE A 226 -6.49 5.73 -15.97
C PHE A 226 -7.84 5.05 -15.81
N PHE A 227 -8.86 5.80 -15.37
CA PHE A 227 -10.19 5.26 -15.09
C PHE A 227 -10.97 4.84 -16.35
N THR A 228 -10.57 5.31 -17.53
CA THR A 228 -11.19 4.94 -18.82
C THR A 228 -11.25 3.43 -19.09
N SER A 229 -10.36 2.64 -18.49
CA SER A 229 -10.30 1.18 -18.67
C SER A 229 -10.90 0.39 -17.50
N LEU A 230 -11.37 1.07 -16.44
CA LEU A 230 -11.94 0.40 -15.27
C LEU A 230 -13.34 -0.12 -15.57
N GLY A 231 -13.61 -1.34 -15.13
CA GLY A 231 -14.95 -1.91 -15.06
C GLY A 231 -15.56 -1.84 -13.67
N HIS A 232 -14.76 -1.61 -12.62
CA HIS A 232 -15.26 -1.59 -11.25
C HIS A 232 -14.32 -0.84 -10.29
N ILE A 233 -14.87 0.09 -9.51
CA ILE A 233 -14.13 0.88 -8.52
C ILE A 233 -14.84 0.91 -7.16
N ARG A 234 -14.07 0.91 -6.06
CA ARG A 234 -14.60 1.11 -4.70
C ARG A 234 -13.83 2.20 -3.97
N LEU A 235 -14.53 3.25 -3.56
CA LEU A 235 -13.98 4.42 -2.87
C LEU A 235 -14.69 4.73 -1.53
N GLY A 236 -15.72 3.97 -1.14
CA GLY A 236 -16.44 4.18 0.13
C GLY A 236 -15.53 4.16 1.37
N GLY A 237 -15.99 4.78 2.46
CA GLY A 237 -15.23 4.81 3.72
C GLY A 237 -13.91 5.59 3.67
N ASN A 238 -13.77 6.52 2.72
CA ASN A 238 -12.70 7.53 2.70
C ASN A 238 -13.20 8.86 3.29
N SER A 239 -12.27 9.76 3.65
CA SER A 239 -12.57 11.04 4.28
C SER A 239 -12.49 12.20 3.28
N PHE A 240 -13.20 12.09 2.17
CA PHE A 240 -13.10 13.05 1.07
C PHE A 240 -13.43 14.49 1.49
N HIS A 241 -12.64 15.43 1.03
CA HIS A 241 -12.83 16.85 1.20
C HIS A 241 -13.56 17.40 -0.02
N CYS A 242 -14.87 17.57 0.13
CA CYS A 242 -15.79 17.94 -0.94
C CYS A 242 -15.81 19.46 -1.16
N ASN A 243 -14.76 19.95 -1.81
CA ASN A 243 -14.67 21.30 -2.37
C ASN A 243 -14.60 21.21 -3.91
N CYS A 244 -14.29 22.32 -4.59
CA CYS A 244 -14.23 22.32 -6.05
C CYS A 244 -13.11 21.43 -6.65
N GLU A 245 -12.06 21.08 -5.90
CA GLU A 245 -11.00 20.20 -6.41
C GLU A 245 -11.49 18.75 -6.59
N LEU A 246 -12.58 18.37 -5.93
CA LEU A 246 -13.17 17.04 -6.00
C LEU A 246 -14.42 16.96 -6.90
N GLU A 247 -14.85 18.08 -7.47
CA GLU A 247 -16.02 18.18 -8.35
C GLU A 247 -15.95 17.15 -9.50
N TRP A 248 -14.78 17.00 -10.13
CA TRP A 248 -14.58 16.03 -11.21
C TRP A 248 -14.92 14.59 -10.82
N LEU A 249 -14.65 14.19 -9.56
CA LEU A 249 -14.89 12.83 -9.08
C LEU A 249 -16.39 12.62 -8.84
N PHE A 250 -17.07 13.68 -8.37
CA PHE A 250 -18.52 13.69 -8.26
C PHE A 250 -19.20 13.59 -9.64
N ASP A 251 -18.75 14.38 -10.62
CA ASP A 251 -19.25 14.31 -12.00
C ASP A 251 -19.01 12.92 -12.62
N PHE A 252 -17.82 12.37 -12.37
CA PHE A 252 -17.49 11.01 -12.79
C PHE A 252 -18.42 9.97 -12.13
N TYR A 253 -18.70 10.11 -10.84
CA TYR A 253 -19.65 9.24 -10.13
C TYR A 253 -21.06 9.33 -10.72
N LYS A 254 -21.58 10.54 -10.97
CA LYS A 254 -22.92 10.73 -11.55
C LYS A 254 -23.02 10.21 -12.98
N SER A 255 -21.99 10.41 -13.80
CA SER A 255 -21.96 9.94 -15.19
C SER A 255 -21.70 8.44 -15.35
N SER A 256 -21.03 7.81 -14.38
CA SER A 256 -20.56 6.42 -14.47
C SER A 256 -21.05 5.53 -13.32
N ASN A 257 -22.32 5.71 -12.90
CA ASN A 257 -22.87 5.04 -11.70
C ASN A 257 -22.75 3.50 -11.73
N SER A 258 -22.77 2.85 -12.90
CA SER A 258 -22.61 1.39 -13.02
C SER A 258 -21.21 0.87 -12.65
N LEU A 259 -20.19 1.74 -12.61
CA LEU A 259 -18.83 1.38 -12.17
C LEU A 259 -18.69 1.32 -10.65
N PHE A 260 -19.60 1.99 -9.93
CA PHE A 260 -19.58 2.10 -8.48
C PHE A 260 -20.50 1.05 -7.85
N SER A 261 -20.10 0.53 -6.69
CA SER A 261 -20.97 -0.33 -5.88
C SER A 261 -21.99 0.52 -5.13
N THR A 262 -23.24 0.04 -5.07
CA THR A 262 -24.33 0.68 -4.31
C THR A 262 -24.11 0.62 -2.79
N GLU A 263 -23.38 -0.39 -2.31
CA GLU A 263 -23.10 -0.58 -0.87
C GLU A 263 -21.93 0.30 -0.40
N ASP A 264 -20.92 0.48 -1.25
CA ASP A 264 -19.66 1.20 -0.94
C ASP A 264 -19.58 2.59 -1.60
N THR A 265 -20.62 3.40 -1.39
CA THR A 265 -20.72 4.75 -2.00
C THR A 265 -19.72 5.74 -1.38
N PRO A 266 -19.05 6.59 -2.18
CA PRO A 266 -18.21 7.67 -1.67
C PRO A 266 -19.03 8.68 -0.86
N ALA A 267 -18.43 9.23 0.19
CA ALA A 267 -19.04 10.23 1.06
C ALA A 267 -18.02 11.29 1.48
N CYS A 268 -18.52 12.47 1.82
CA CYS A 268 -17.69 13.58 2.28
C CYS A 268 -17.28 13.39 3.75
N GLY A 269 -16.00 13.53 4.05
CA GLY A 269 -15.46 13.68 5.42
C GLY A 269 -15.31 15.14 5.85
N SER A 270 -15.25 16.06 4.89
CA SER A 270 -15.20 17.51 5.09
C SER A 270 -15.70 18.25 3.83
N PRO A 271 -16.06 19.55 3.89
CA PRO A 271 -16.14 20.42 5.08
C PRO A 271 -17.18 19.92 6.10
N SER A 272 -17.19 20.50 7.31
CA SER A 272 -18.04 20.02 8.42
C SER A 272 -19.53 20.00 8.09
N VAL A 273 -19.98 20.88 7.19
CA VAL A 273 -21.38 20.98 6.73
C VAL A 273 -21.78 19.76 5.88
N LEU A 274 -20.86 19.21 5.10
CA LEU A 274 -21.11 18.06 4.21
C LEU A 274 -20.67 16.73 4.84
N LYS A 275 -20.13 16.74 6.06
CA LYS A 275 -19.56 15.56 6.69
C LYS A 275 -20.62 14.45 6.84
N GLY A 276 -20.33 13.28 6.28
CA GLY A 276 -21.19 12.10 6.27
C GLY A 276 -22.16 12.04 5.09
N MET A 277 -22.31 13.11 4.30
CA MET A 277 -23.21 13.11 3.13
C MET A 277 -22.60 12.28 1.99
N LYS A 278 -23.41 11.40 1.40
CA LYS A 278 -23.01 10.53 0.29
C LYS A 278 -23.07 11.28 -1.03
N PHE A 279 -22.24 10.89 -1.99
CA PHE A 279 -22.24 11.49 -3.33
C PHE A 279 -23.58 11.31 -4.06
N SER A 280 -24.36 10.29 -3.71
CA SER A 280 -25.74 10.11 -4.22
C SER A 280 -26.64 11.29 -3.89
N ASP A 281 -26.45 11.89 -2.71
CA ASP A 281 -27.37 12.86 -2.09
C ASP A 281 -26.92 14.31 -2.31
N LEU A 282 -25.77 14.49 -2.97
CA LEU A 282 -25.17 15.79 -3.26
C LEU A 282 -25.46 16.25 -4.68
N SER A 283 -25.28 17.56 -4.88
CA SER A 283 -25.36 18.30 -6.13
C SER A 283 -23.99 18.90 -6.49
N ALA A 284 -23.81 19.32 -7.76
CA ALA A 284 -22.57 19.98 -8.18
C ALA A 284 -22.32 21.29 -7.39
N ASP A 285 -23.39 21.97 -6.97
CA ASP A 285 -23.31 23.19 -6.17
C ASP A 285 -22.70 22.98 -4.77
N ASP A 286 -22.64 21.75 -4.27
CA ASP A 286 -22.02 21.45 -2.98
C ASP A 286 -20.47 21.44 -3.06
N PHE A 287 -19.91 21.31 -4.26
CA PHE A 287 -18.46 21.22 -4.49
C PHE A 287 -17.85 22.59 -4.81
N ARG A 288 -17.83 23.48 -3.81
CA ARG A 288 -17.32 24.85 -3.98
C ARG A 288 -16.02 25.09 -3.24
N CYS A 289 -15.15 25.90 -3.83
CA CYS A 289 -13.95 26.42 -3.17
C CYS A 289 -14.21 27.81 -2.56
N GLN A 290 -13.44 28.14 -1.53
CA GLN A 290 -13.50 29.43 -0.84
C GLN A 290 -12.32 30.31 -1.28
N LEU A 291 -12.62 31.54 -1.69
CA LEU A 291 -11.61 32.53 -2.06
C LEU A 291 -10.65 32.78 -0.87
N PRO A 292 -9.34 33.01 -1.11
CA PRO A 292 -8.42 33.24 -0.02
C PRO A 292 -8.74 34.54 0.74
N THR A 293 -8.47 34.55 2.04
CA THR A 293 -8.63 35.69 2.94
C THR A 293 -7.35 35.90 3.74
N PHE A 294 -6.87 37.15 3.81
CA PHE A 294 -5.68 37.47 4.60
C PHE A 294 -6.02 37.43 6.10
N GLN A 295 -5.28 36.63 6.86
CA GLN A 295 -5.42 36.52 8.32
C GLN A 295 -4.51 37.52 9.03
N LYS A 296 -3.26 37.64 8.56
CA LYS A 296 -2.27 38.56 9.11
C LYS A 296 -1.31 39.01 8.03
N VAL A 297 -1.09 40.32 7.94
CA VAL A 297 -0.03 40.91 7.11
C VAL A 297 0.74 41.89 7.97
N ASP A 298 2.05 41.71 8.05
CA ASP A 298 2.90 42.40 9.03
C ASP A 298 4.25 42.76 8.42
N ALA A 299 4.86 43.82 8.93
CA ALA A 299 6.15 44.31 8.49
C ALA A 299 7.00 44.69 9.70
N SER A 300 8.16 44.04 9.85
CA SER A 300 9.08 44.25 10.96
C SER A 300 10.45 44.67 10.41
N PHE A 301 11.07 45.69 10.99
CA PHE A 301 12.35 46.24 10.52
C PHE A 301 13.32 46.41 11.68
N ASP A 302 14.57 46.05 11.45
CA ASP A 302 15.70 46.39 12.27
C ASP A 302 16.71 47.28 11.50
N SER A 303 17.89 47.52 12.07
CA SER A 303 18.93 48.36 11.44
C SER A 303 19.53 47.81 10.14
N LYS A 304 19.34 46.52 9.83
CA LYS A 304 20.01 45.79 8.74
C LYS A 304 19.06 44.93 7.90
N MET A 305 17.95 44.49 8.49
CA MET A 305 17.01 43.53 7.91
C MET A 305 15.56 43.97 8.12
N GLY A 306 14.76 43.80 7.08
CA GLY A 306 13.31 43.92 7.10
C GLY A 306 12.68 42.56 6.86
N THR A 307 11.53 42.31 7.47
CA THR A 307 10.75 41.09 7.30
C THR A 307 9.31 41.47 6.98
N LEU A 308 8.83 41.05 5.81
CA LEU A 308 7.42 41.14 5.44
C LEU A 308 6.79 39.76 5.61
N SER A 309 5.73 39.66 6.40
CA SER A 309 5.02 38.39 6.60
C SER A 309 3.58 38.53 6.14
N CYS A 310 3.08 37.50 5.46
CA CYS A 310 1.74 37.43 4.94
C CYS A 310 1.19 36.03 5.24
N THR A 311 0.02 35.98 5.85
CA THR A 311 -0.70 34.75 6.17
C THR A 311 -2.08 34.84 5.55
N ALA A 312 -2.45 33.85 4.73
CA ALA A 312 -3.78 33.76 4.16
C ALA A 312 -4.38 32.37 4.37
N ARG A 313 -5.70 32.35 4.50
CA ARG A 313 -6.52 31.15 4.65
C ARG A 313 -7.44 31.01 3.46
N GLY A 314 -7.72 29.78 3.03
CA GLY A 314 -8.69 29.51 1.98
C GLY A 314 -9.01 28.03 1.91
N ASP A 315 -9.96 27.68 1.06
CA ASP A 315 -10.30 26.30 0.77
C ASP A 315 -10.27 26.05 -0.76
N PRO A 316 -9.27 25.34 -1.30
CA PRO A 316 -8.10 24.80 -0.59
C PRO A 316 -7.16 25.91 -0.10
N ALA A 317 -6.21 25.52 0.75
CA ALA A 317 -5.19 26.41 1.29
C ALA A 317 -4.45 27.13 0.12
N PRO A 318 -4.32 28.47 0.17
CA PRO A 318 -3.80 29.23 -0.95
C PRO A 318 -2.28 29.11 -1.07
N THR A 319 -1.78 29.18 -2.30
CA THR A 319 -0.36 29.46 -2.54
C THR A 319 -0.14 30.97 -2.45
N LEU A 320 0.92 31.40 -1.75
CA LEU A 320 1.27 32.80 -1.60
C LEU A 320 2.42 33.19 -2.54
N TYR A 321 2.34 34.41 -3.07
CA TYR A 321 3.37 35.03 -3.89
C TYR A 321 3.70 36.41 -3.33
N TRP A 322 4.94 36.61 -2.91
CA TRP A 322 5.47 37.95 -2.66
C TRP A 322 6.00 38.52 -3.96
N VAL A 323 5.47 39.67 -4.38
CA VAL A 323 5.90 40.41 -5.58
C VAL A 323 6.67 41.64 -5.15
N ARG A 324 7.93 41.73 -5.54
CA ARG A 324 8.82 42.87 -5.29
C ARG A 324 8.54 44.02 -6.28
N PRO A 325 9.01 45.25 -6.00
CA PRO A 325 8.82 46.39 -6.89
C PRO A 325 9.40 46.20 -8.30
N ASP A 326 10.48 45.44 -8.41
CA ASP A 326 11.13 45.07 -9.68
C ASP A 326 10.35 44.01 -10.48
N GLY A 327 9.25 43.49 -9.93
CA GLY A 327 8.42 42.46 -10.54
C GLY A 327 8.86 41.02 -10.25
N THR A 328 9.98 40.82 -9.55
CA THR A 328 10.40 39.48 -9.14
C THR A 328 9.46 38.90 -8.09
N THR A 329 9.30 37.58 -8.10
CA THR A 329 8.36 36.89 -7.20
C THR A 329 9.02 35.80 -6.37
N GLU A 330 8.52 35.62 -5.15
CA GLU A 330 8.89 34.52 -4.27
C GLU A 330 7.63 33.77 -3.84
N LYS A 331 7.66 32.44 -3.96
CA LYS A 331 6.48 31.58 -3.88
C LYS A 331 6.52 30.71 -2.62
N PHE A 332 5.40 30.65 -1.91
CA PHE A 332 5.24 29.89 -0.68
C PHE A 332 4.03 28.95 -0.82
N TYR A 333 4.28 27.66 -0.62
CA TYR A 333 3.28 26.61 -0.75
C TYR A 333 2.60 26.33 0.59
N PRO A 334 1.34 25.87 0.59
CA PRO A 334 0.70 25.32 1.77
C PRO A 334 1.55 24.22 2.41
N ARG A 335 1.49 24.10 3.73
CA ARG A 335 2.19 23.01 4.44
C ARG A 335 1.60 21.66 4.02
N ASP A 336 2.47 20.74 3.60
CA ASP A 336 2.01 19.39 3.30
C ASP A 336 1.83 18.57 4.59
N LEU A 337 0.63 18.66 5.15
CA LEU A 337 0.22 17.88 6.32
C LEU A 337 -0.40 16.54 5.94
N SER A 338 -0.38 16.14 4.66
CA SER A 338 -1.10 14.96 4.20
C SER A 338 -0.62 13.64 4.77
N ASN A 339 0.62 13.57 5.24
CA ASN A 339 1.19 12.36 5.83
C ASN A 339 0.90 12.25 7.33
N THR A 340 0.37 13.32 7.94
CA THR A 340 0.05 13.36 9.36
C THR A 340 -1.42 13.05 9.54
N ALA A 341 -1.74 12.16 10.49
CA ALA A 341 -3.13 11.86 10.80
C ALA A 341 -3.84 13.10 11.37
N PRO A 342 -5.08 13.41 10.96
CA PRO A 342 -5.90 14.46 11.56
C PRO A 342 -5.92 14.40 13.09
N ASP A 343 -6.00 13.19 13.65
CA ASP A 343 -6.08 12.97 15.10
C ASP A 343 -4.72 13.10 15.80
N ALA A 344 -3.62 13.09 15.04
CA ALA A 344 -2.26 13.36 15.53
C ALA A 344 -1.88 14.84 15.45
N LEU A 345 -2.74 15.68 14.85
CA LEU A 345 -2.52 17.12 14.77
C LEU A 345 -3.06 17.81 16.03
N THR A 346 -2.26 18.71 16.59
CA THR A 346 -2.72 19.64 17.64
C THR A 346 -3.85 20.53 17.11
N PRO A 347 -4.72 21.09 17.98
CA PRO A 347 -5.78 22.03 17.55
C PRO A 347 -5.25 23.21 16.73
N LEU A 348 -4.03 23.69 17.03
CA LEU A 348 -3.35 24.74 16.27
C LEU A 348 -2.95 24.26 14.86
N GLN A 349 -2.41 23.05 14.73
CA GLN A 349 -2.05 22.49 13.41
C GLN A 349 -3.29 22.16 12.57
N GLN A 350 -4.40 21.78 13.21
CA GLN A 350 -5.69 21.60 12.57
C GLN A 350 -6.21 22.92 11.97
N ALA A 351 -6.11 24.02 12.71
CA ALA A 351 -6.49 25.35 12.25
C ALA A 351 -5.58 25.87 11.11
N GLN A 352 -4.27 25.59 11.20
CA GLN A 352 -3.28 25.96 10.19
C GLN A 352 -3.36 25.13 8.90
N ARG A 353 -4.17 24.07 8.84
CA ARG A 353 -4.24 23.17 7.69
C ARG A 353 -4.76 23.85 6.41
N HIS A 354 -5.57 24.90 6.59
CA HIS A 354 -6.13 25.72 5.52
C HIS A 354 -5.36 27.04 5.33
N GLU A 355 -4.23 27.21 6.02
CA GLU A 355 -3.46 28.44 6.07
C GLU A 355 -2.07 28.27 5.47
N THR A 356 -1.61 29.31 4.78
CA THR A 356 -0.25 29.42 4.27
C THR A 356 0.37 30.69 4.80
N GLN A 357 1.62 30.60 5.25
CA GLN A 357 2.41 31.74 5.69
C GLN A 357 3.60 31.92 4.74
N GLY A 358 3.77 33.14 4.24
CA GLY A 358 4.88 33.54 3.38
C GLY A 358 5.65 34.68 4.03
N VAL A 359 6.96 34.51 4.18
CA VAL A 359 7.85 35.49 4.82
C VAL A 359 8.93 35.90 3.83
N LEU A 360 8.95 37.18 3.48
CA LEU A 360 9.94 37.80 2.61
C LEU A 360 10.94 38.59 3.44
N PHE A 361 12.22 38.27 3.27
CA PHE A 361 13.32 39.00 3.90
C PHE A 361 13.86 40.09 2.97
N LEU A 362 14.11 41.27 3.53
CA LEU A 362 14.66 42.44 2.85
C LEU A 362 16.01 42.76 3.49
N THR A 363 17.05 42.83 2.67
CA THR A 363 18.41 43.19 3.09
C THR A 363 18.85 44.45 2.36
N GLY A 364 19.22 45.50 3.09
CA GLY A 364 19.74 46.73 2.51
C GLY A 364 19.09 47.98 3.10
N VAL A 365 19.93 48.87 3.64
CA VAL A 365 19.54 50.10 4.36
C VAL A 365 18.98 51.19 3.41
N LYS A 366 18.91 50.94 2.10
CA LYS A 366 18.62 51.94 1.06
C LYS A 366 17.17 51.98 0.56
N LEU A 367 16.17 51.65 1.38
CA LEU A 367 14.78 52.05 1.04
C LEU A 367 14.58 53.54 1.41
N GLU A 368 15.32 54.43 0.75
CA GLU A 368 15.12 55.88 0.88
C GLU A 368 13.77 56.33 0.28
N GLN A 369 13.18 55.49 -0.57
CA GLN A 369 11.88 55.69 -1.19
C GLN A 369 10.87 54.63 -0.73
N LYS A 370 9.59 55.03 -0.67
CA LYS A 370 8.48 54.10 -0.41
C LYS A 370 8.36 53.15 -1.61
N GLU A 371 8.57 51.87 -1.35
CA GLU A 371 8.48 50.81 -2.35
C GLU A 371 7.20 49.98 -2.17
N ASN A 372 6.54 49.62 -3.27
CA ASN A 372 5.29 48.85 -3.22
C ASN A 372 5.56 47.35 -3.37
N TYR A 373 5.38 46.61 -2.27
CA TYR A 373 5.42 45.15 -2.22
C TYR A 373 3.99 44.60 -2.22
N ARG A 374 3.75 43.50 -2.95
CA ARG A 374 2.43 42.87 -2.98
C ARG A 374 2.50 41.43 -2.49
N CYS A 375 1.60 41.06 -1.58
CA CYS A 375 1.32 39.66 -1.28
C CYS A 375 0.08 39.22 -2.06
N VAL A 376 0.21 38.24 -2.94
CA VAL A 376 -0.89 37.64 -3.70
C VAL A 376 -1.17 36.26 -3.12
N ALA A 377 -2.40 36.01 -2.70
CA ALA A 377 -2.87 34.68 -2.30
C ALA A 377 -3.76 34.11 -3.42
N SER A 378 -3.45 32.89 -3.86
CA SER A 378 -4.08 32.25 -5.01
C SER A 378 -4.51 30.82 -4.70
N ASN A 379 -5.75 30.49 -5.05
CA ASN A 379 -6.25 29.12 -5.07
C ASN A 379 -7.24 28.96 -6.26
N PRO A 380 -7.81 27.76 -6.48
CA PRO A 380 -8.76 27.53 -7.58
C PRO A 380 -9.99 28.45 -7.58
N ALA A 381 -10.42 29.00 -6.44
CA ALA A 381 -11.52 29.96 -6.39
C ALA A 381 -11.12 31.36 -6.91
N GLY A 382 -9.82 31.67 -6.95
CA GLY A 382 -9.30 32.92 -7.50
C GLY A 382 -8.13 33.50 -6.71
N ASN A 383 -7.81 34.76 -7.02
CA ASN A 383 -6.66 35.47 -6.47
C ASN A 383 -7.11 36.71 -5.68
N VAL A 384 -6.51 36.93 -4.51
CA VAL A 384 -6.62 38.17 -3.74
C VAL A 384 -5.24 38.78 -3.54
N THR A 385 -5.15 40.11 -3.53
CA THR A 385 -3.87 40.82 -3.45
C THR A 385 -3.91 41.86 -2.34
N PHE A 386 -2.86 41.91 -1.53
CA PHE A 386 -2.62 42.94 -0.54
C PHE A 386 -1.34 43.71 -0.89
N SER A 387 -1.40 45.04 -0.90
CA SER A 387 -0.26 45.90 -1.27
C SER A 387 0.25 46.66 -0.04
N LEU A 388 1.57 46.66 0.17
CA LEU A 388 2.25 47.43 1.21
C LEU A 388 3.23 48.41 0.58
N ASN A 389 3.11 49.67 0.97
CA ASN A 389 4.14 50.66 0.71
C ASN A 389 5.14 50.63 1.87
N VAL A 390 6.31 50.07 1.63
CA VAL A 390 7.37 49.84 2.59
C VAL A 390 8.41 50.95 2.48
N ALA A 391 8.80 51.54 3.61
CA ALA A 391 9.95 52.43 3.71
C ALA A 391 10.80 51.99 4.89
N TRP A 392 12.13 52.13 4.79
CA TRP A 392 12.99 51.81 5.92
C TRP A 392 12.78 52.86 7.03
N PRO A 393 12.53 52.46 8.28
CA PRO A 393 12.43 53.42 9.36
C PRO A 393 13.77 54.14 9.56
N ASP A 394 13.73 55.47 9.70
CA ASP A 394 14.88 56.27 10.11
C ASP A 394 15.20 55.99 11.59
N LEU A 395 15.98 54.93 11.83
CA LEU A 395 16.39 54.52 13.17
C LEU A 395 17.43 55.46 13.79
N SER A 396 17.89 56.49 13.08
CA SER A 396 18.85 57.47 13.60
C SER A 396 18.23 58.43 14.64
N ARG A 397 16.90 58.63 14.63
CA ARG A 397 16.21 59.56 15.55
C ARG A 397 15.75 58.97 16.89
N ASN A 398 15.70 57.65 17.04
CA ASN A 398 15.26 57.02 18.30
C ASN A 398 16.35 56.93 19.39
N SER A 399 17.51 57.56 19.17
CA SER A 399 18.52 57.79 20.21
C SER A 399 18.30 59.11 20.98
N GLN A 400 17.27 59.90 20.67
CA GLN A 400 16.99 61.16 21.36
C GLN A 400 15.72 61.11 22.22
N ARG A 401 15.97 60.98 23.54
CA ARG A 401 15.13 61.38 24.70
C ARG A 401 13.80 60.65 24.89
N LEU A 402 13.85 59.59 25.71
CA LEU A 402 12.86 59.49 26.79
C LEU A 402 13.21 60.59 27.82
N PRO A 403 12.27 61.44 28.26
CA PRO A 403 12.53 62.32 29.39
C PRO A 403 12.76 61.46 30.64
N PRO A 404 13.67 61.85 31.55
CA PRO A 404 13.88 61.10 32.78
C PRO A 404 12.56 61.07 33.55
N VAL A 405 12.11 59.87 33.89
CA VAL A 405 11.03 59.66 34.85
C VAL A 405 11.46 60.34 36.15
N LYS A 406 10.78 61.43 36.53
CA LYS A 406 10.90 61.98 37.89
C LYS A 406 10.34 60.93 38.85
N LEU A 407 11.23 60.27 39.58
CA LEU A 407 10.85 59.52 40.78
C LEU A 407 10.31 60.51 41.82
N PRO A 408 9.19 60.21 42.50
CA PRO A 408 8.74 61.01 43.63
C PRO A 408 9.80 60.94 44.73
N GLY A 409 10.19 62.10 45.25
CA GLY A 409 11.09 62.20 46.39
C GLY A 409 10.49 61.47 47.59
N TYR A 410 11.27 60.54 48.15
CA TYR A 410 11.08 60.06 49.51
C TYR A 410 12.32 60.46 50.29
N THR A 411 12.17 61.52 51.08
CA THR A 411 13.09 61.87 52.16
C THR A 411 13.11 60.73 53.16
N LYS A 412 14.30 60.21 53.47
CA LYS A 412 14.53 59.50 54.72
C LYS A 412 15.44 60.37 55.57
N ASP A 413 14.82 60.97 56.57
CA ASP A 413 15.51 61.56 57.71
C ASP A 413 16.40 60.49 58.35
N VAL A 414 17.66 60.85 58.55
CA VAL A 414 18.66 60.07 59.28
C VAL A 414 18.84 60.80 60.62
N ASP A 415 18.65 60.08 61.73
CA ASP A 415 19.01 60.64 63.03
C ASP A 415 20.53 60.61 63.27
N SER A 416 20.99 61.39 64.23
CA SER A 416 22.40 61.77 64.41
C SER A 416 23.35 60.64 64.82
N ASN A 417 22.89 59.39 64.91
CA ASN A 417 23.73 58.25 65.29
C ASN A 417 23.66 57.05 64.33
N GLY A 418 23.13 57.24 63.11
CA GLY A 418 23.40 56.34 61.98
C GLY A 418 22.85 54.91 62.09
N ASN A 419 21.74 54.70 62.81
CA ASN A 419 21.05 53.41 62.86
C ASN A 419 19.66 53.47 62.21
N VAL A 420 19.38 52.51 61.32
CA VAL A 420 18.05 52.34 60.71
C VAL A 420 17.15 51.56 61.66
N ILE A 421 16.12 52.22 62.21
CA ILE A 421 15.06 51.57 63.00
C ILE A 421 14.07 50.87 62.05
N ARG A 422 13.73 49.62 62.40
CA ARG A 422 12.66 48.81 61.80
C ARG A 422 11.43 48.86 62.71
N ASP A 423 10.26 49.10 62.13
CA ASP A 423 8.92 48.65 62.59
C ASP A 423 8.16 48.23 61.31
N GLY A 424 7.58 47.03 61.10
CA GLY A 424 6.64 46.24 61.92
C GLY A 424 5.21 46.53 61.40
N LEU A 425 4.55 45.71 60.55
CA LEU A 425 3.60 44.62 60.87
C LEU A 425 3.07 44.00 59.52
N GLU A 426 3.20 42.69 59.25
CA GLU A 426 2.14 41.62 59.21
C GLU A 426 1.17 41.64 57.98
N THR A 427 0.71 40.55 57.32
CA THR A 427 0.61 39.09 57.58
C THR A 427 0.37 38.29 56.26
N SER A 428 0.88 37.03 56.23
CA SER A 428 0.34 35.75 55.64
C SER A 428 -0.11 35.68 54.16
N SER A 429 0.01 34.60 53.37
CA SER A 429 0.48 33.19 53.42
C SER A 429 0.18 32.64 51.98
N GLY A 430 0.78 31.62 51.36
CA GLY A 430 1.84 30.66 51.66
C GLY A 430 2.20 29.91 50.35
N GLY A 431 3.40 29.29 50.32
CA GLY A 431 3.84 28.33 49.29
C GLY A 431 3.28 26.92 49.52
N PRO A 432 3.89 25.80 49.06
CA PRO A 432 5.31 25.58 48.64
C PRO A 432 5.44 25.04 47.20
N GLY A 433 6.58 24.92 46.50
CA GLY A 433 8.01 24.70 46.77
C GLY A 433 8.48 23.67 45.71
N ALA A 434 9.72 23.46 45.27
CA ALA A 434 11.05 24.04 45.42
C ALA A 434 11.91 23.35 44.32
N GLY A 435 13.01 23.94 43.84
CA GLY A 435 13.91 23.20 42.92
C GLY A 435 15.01 24.00 42.23
N ASN A 436 15.95 24.52 43.03
CA ASN A 436 17.28 25.06 42.71
C ASN A 436 17.94 24.73 41.35
N GLY A 437 18.60 25.76 40.79
CA GLY A 437 20.07 25.75 40.73
C GLY A 437 20.73 25.93 39.35
N GLY A 438 21.52 27.00 39.21
CA GLY A 438 22.80 26.93 38.49
C GLY A 438 22.92 27.69 37.17
N TYR A 439 23.23 28.98 37.26
CA TYR A 439 23.91 29.73 36.19
C TYR A 439 25.32 29.19 35.95
N LYS A 440 25.75 29.12 34.69
CA LYS A 440 27.05 29.68 34.24
C LYS A 440 27.10 29.86 32.72
N ASN A 441 27.32 31.11 32.34
CA ASN A 441 27.75 31.57 31.02
C ASN A 441 29.16 31.06 30.69
N TYR A 442 29.49 30.91 29.41
CA TYR A 442 30.55 31.69 28.73
C TYR A 442 30.44 31.50 27.22
N ALA A 443 30.54 32.63 26.52
CA ALA A 443 30.60 32.77 25.08
C ALA A 443 32.07 32.75 24.58
N GLY A 444 32.23 32.55 23.27
CA GLY A 444 33.20 33.31 22.49
C GLY A 444 34.36 32.53 21.87
N ASP A 445 34.28 32.38 20.55
CA ASP A 445 35.34 32.58 19.54
C ASP A 445 36.54 31.60 19.56
N ASP A 446 37.22 31.25 18.47
CA ASP A 446 37.43 31.95 17.21
C ASP A 446 37.95 30.98 16.11
N SER A 447 37.72 31.39 14.86
CA SER A 447 38.40 31.15 13.57
C SER A 447 39.49 30.07 13.36
N GLY A 448 39.39 29.43 12.17
CA GLY A 448 40.48 28.70 11.51
C GLY A 448 40.11 28.24 10.09
N VAL A 449 40.31 29.12 9.11
CA VAL A 449 40.25 28.89 7.64
C VAL A 449 41.68 28.81 7.08
N TYR A 450 41.81 28.21 5.88
CA TYR A 450 42.96 28.07 4.94
C TYR A 450 43.70 26.71 5.01
N ASP A 451 44.12 26.06 3.92
CA ASP A 451 43.82 26.12 2.47
C ASP A 451 44.54 24.93 1.78
N TRP A 452 44.01 24.52 0.63
CA TRP A 452 44.63 23.92 -0.58
C TRP A 452 45.50 22.64 -0.58
N GLY A 453 45.16 21.78 -1.55
CA GLY A 453 46.01 20.69 -2.07
C GLY A 453 45.39 19.98 -3.28
N SER A 454 45.62 20.53 -4.47
CA SER A 454 45.21 20.06 -5.80
C SER A 454 46.02 18.87 -6.35
N GLY A 455 45.45 18.15 -7.33
CA GLY A 455 46.15 17.37 -8.38
C GLY A 455 45.98 15.85 -8.28
N GLY A 456 45.66 15.08 -9.33
CA GLY A 456 45.64 15.35 -10.76
C GLY A 456 45.05 14.18 -11.57
N SER A 457 44.87 14.44 -12.85
CA SER A 457 44.30 13.57 -13.89
C SER A 457 45.40 12.91 -14.73
N SER A 458 45.17 11.69 -15.27
CA SER A 458 45.63 11.13 -16.58
C SER A 458 45.43 9.59 -16.59
N LYS A 459 44.59 9.00 -17.47
CA LYS A 459 44.73 8.63 -18.91
C LYS A 459 45.68 7.44 -19.24
N ALA A 460 45.07 6.44 -19.91
CA ALA A 460 45.48 5.76 -21.16
C ALA A 460 46.02 4.29 -21.16
N GLY A 461 45.45 3.52 -22.11
CA GLY A 461 46.07 2.40 -22.89
C GLY A 461 45.93 0.99 -22.31
N GLY A 462 45.60 -0.09 -23.04
CA GLY A 462 45.41 -0.36 -24.47
C GLY A 462 45.82 -1.82 -24.82
N ASN A 463 44.94 -2.53 -25.56
CA ASN A 463 45.13 -3.62 -26.57
C ASN A 463 45.91 -4.94 -26.32
N HIS A 464 45.27 -6.08 -26.64
CA HIS A 464 45.43 -6.93 -27.87
C HIS A 464 44.72 -8.31 -27.67
N MET A 465 43.74 -8.73 -28.49
CA MET A 465 43.77 -9.43 -29.82
C MET A 465 44.07 -10.94 -29.69
N SER A 466 43.27 -11.89 -30.20
CA SER A 466 43.12 -12.30 -31.63
C SER A 466 41.95 -13.32 -31.76
N GLN A 467 41.00 -13.20 -32.72
CA GLN A 467 40.88 -13.93 -34.03
C GLN A 467 41.01 -15.47 -33.96
N ALA A 468 40.28 -16.35 -34.66
CA ALA A 468 39.45 -16.37 -35.89
C ALA A 468 38.51 -17.63 -35.77
N GLY A 469 37.53 -17.99 -36.61
CA GLY A 469 37.04 -17.59 -37.93
C GLY A 469 36.13 -18.70 -38.49
N GLY A 470 35.20 -18.34 -39.41
CA GLY A 470 34.50 -19.20 -40.39
C GLY A 470 33.47 -20.22 -39.85
N GLY A 471 32.32 -20.54 -40.46
CA GLY A 471 31.75 -20.21 -41.76
C GLY A 471 30.82 -21.36 -42.23
N ARG A 472 29.54 -21.01 -42.46
CA ARG A 472 28.55 -21.53 -43.45
C ARG A 472 28.16 -23.02 -43.58
N ASP A 473 26.83 -23.17 -43.63
CA ASP A 473 25.96 -23.87 -44.60
C ASP A 473 25.72 -25.40 -44.60
N SER A 474 24.45 -25.73 -44.29
CA SER A 474 23.45 -26.33 -45.19
C SER A 474 23.62 -27.76 -45.76
N SER A 475 22.81 -28.65 -45.18
CA SER A 475 21.75 -29.44 -45.84
C SER A 475 22.06 -30.71 -46.68
N LYS A 476 21.09 -31.65 -46.57
CA LYS A 476 20.72 -32.80 -47.43
C LYS A 476 21.32 -34.19 -47.08
N GLY A 477 20.42 -35.12 -46.70
CA GLY A 477 20.63 -36.58 -46.78
C GLY A 477 20.44 -37.08 -48.23
N PRO A 478 19.84 -38.26 -48.46
CA PRO A 478 19.88 -39.54 -47.72
C PRO A 478 20.14 -40.74 -48.69
N VAL A 479 19.89 -41.98 -48.21
CA VAL A 479 19.29 -43.13 -48.97
C VAL A 479 20.18 -44.33 -49.40
N ARG A 480 19.61 -45.53 -49.14
CA ARG A 480 19.79 -46.91 -49.72
C ARG A 480 21.00 -47.71 -49.21
N ARG A 481 20.92 -49.04 -49.00
CA ARG A 481 20.13 -50.07 -49.71
C ARG A 481 20.03 -51.37 -48.89
N ALA A 482 18.98 -52.13 -49.20
CA ALA A 482 18.63 -53.46 -48.70
C ALA A 482 19.59 -54.59 -49.10
N GLY A 483 19.45 -55.74 -48.44
CA GLY A 483 19.97 -57.04 -48.90
C GLY A 483 19.64 -58.15 -47.90
N GLY A 484 18.61 -58.94 -48.20
CA GLY A 484 18.28 -60.18 -47.48
C GLY A 484 19.00 -61.41 -48.03
N GLY A 485 18.84 -62.54 -47.36
CA GLY A 485 19.26 -63.87 -47.83
C GLY A 485 19.47 -64.85 -46.67
N GLY A 486 18.60 -65.87 -46.57
CA GLY A 486 18.57 -66.84 -45.47
C GLY A 486 19.35 -68.13 -45.68
N GLY A 487 19.22 -69.06 -44.72
CA GLY A 487 19.57 -70.48 -44.91
C GLY A 487 19.94 -71.29 -43.65
N LYS A 488 18.98 -72.10 -43.17
CA LYS A 488 19.07 -73.46 -42.56
C LYS A 488 19.81 -73.72 -41.21
N GLY A 489 19.02 -73.97 -40.16
CA GLY A 489 18.73 -75.31 -39.62
C GLY A 489 19.66 -75.96 -38.57
N SER A 490 19.17 -76.14 -37.33
CA SER A 490 19.19 -77.42 -36.59
C SER A 490 18.27 -77.37 -35.36
N ASN A 491 17.55 -78.48 -35.11
CA ASN A 491 16.54 -78.72 -34.07
C ASN A 491 17.15 -78.90 -32.67
N THR A 492 16.46 -78.44 -31.63
CA THR A 492 16.30 -79.14 -30.35
C THR A 492 14.92 -78.81 -29.75
N ASP A 493 14.24 -79.84 -29.27
CA ASP A 493 12.83 -79.92 -28.85
C ASP A 493 12.34 -78.81 -27.91
N SER A 494 11.19 -78.23 -28.28
CA SER A 494 10.31 -77.47 -27.40
C SER A 494 9.02 -78.26 -27.19
N GLY A 495 8.70 -78.60 -25.94
CA GLY A 495 7.35 -78.99 -25.56
C GLY A 495 6.39 -77.85 -25.86
N LEU A 496 5.59 -77.99 -26.92
CA LEU A 496 4.56 -77.04 -27.29
C LEU A 496 3.37 -77.17 -26.32
N PHE A 497 3.12 -76.10 -25.55
CA PHE A 497 1.79 -75.82 -25.03
C PHE A 497 0.84 -75.68 -26.22
N ASN A 498 -0.33 -76.33 -26.16
CA ASN A 498 -1.31 -76.25 -27.23
C ASN A 498 -1.79 -74.79 -27.37
N THR A 499 -2.04 -74.34 -28.60
CA THR A 499 -2.60 -73.00 -28.89
C THR A 499 -3.87 -72.71 -28.07
N VAL A 500 -4.61 -73.75 -27.70
CA VAL A 500 -5.80 -73.70 -26.84
C VAL A 500 -5.48 -73.23 -25.41
N ASP A 501 -4.32 -73.61 -24.85
CA ASP A 501 -3.92 -73.24 -23.48
C ASP A 501 -3.46 -71.78 -23.38
N ILE A 502 -2.77 -71.29 -24.42
CA ILE A 502 -2.32 -69.90 -24.52
C ILE A 502 -3.54 -68.97 -24.74
N VAL A 503 -4.46 -69.35 -25.63
CA VAL A 503 -5.70 -68.60 -25.86
C VAL A 503 -6.58 -68.63 -24.60
N GLY A 504 -6.67 -69.76 -23.90
CA GLY A 504 -7.39 -69.87 -22.64
C GLY A 504 -6.83 -68.97 -21.53
N ALA A 505 -5.51 -68.88 -21.39
CA ALA A 505 -4.87 -68.02 -20.39
C ALA A 505 -5.02 -66.52 -20.71
N VAL A 506 -4.92 -66.13 -21.99
CA VAL A 506 -5.09 -64.74 -22.42
C VAL A 506 -6.56 -64.30 -22.29
N MET A 507 -7.51 -65.16 -22.67
CA MET A 507 -8.94 -64.87 -22.50
C MET A 507 -9.33 -64.85 -21.02
N GLY A 508 -8.80 -65.77 -20.21
CA GLY A 508 -9.05 -65.81 -18.77
C GLY A 508 -8.51 -64.58 -18.03
N THR A 509 -7.29 -64.13 -18.36
CA THR A 509 -6.71 -62.91 -17.77
C THR A 509 -7.42 -61.65 -18.21
N PHE A 510 -7.88 -61.59 -19.46
CA PHE A 510 -8.70 -60.49 -19.96
C PHE A 510 -10.07 -60.42 -19.26
N VAL A 511 -10.75 -61.57 -19.10
CA VAL A 511 -12.04 -61.62 -18.40
C VAL A 511 -11.89 -61.27 -16.91
N LEU A 512 -10.84 -61.76 -16.26
CA LEU A 512 -10.56 -61.46 -14.85
C LEU A 512 -10.24 -59.97 -14.62
N THR A 513 -9.45 -59.36 -15.51
CA THR A 513 -9.16 -57.91 -15.43
C THR A 513 -10.40 -57.07 -15.71
N LEU A 514 -11.26 -57.49 -16.65
CA LEU A 514 -12.51 -56.78 -16.94
C LEU A 514 -13.50 -56.87 -15.76
N LEU A 515 -13.60 -58.02 -15.09
CA LEU A 515 -14.40 -58.18 -13.87
C LEU A 515 -13.84 -57.36 -12.70
N LEU A 516 -12.52 -57.28 -12.54
CA LEU A 516 -11.89 -56.41 -11.53
C LEU A 516 -12.16 -54.92 -11.83
N CYS A 517 -12.06 -54.50 -13.08
CA CYS A 517 -12.38 -53.13 -13.48
C CYS A 517 -13.85 -52.78 -13.21
N VAL A 518 -14.79 -53.67 -13.53
CA VAL A 518 -16.23 -53.47 -13.28
C VAL A 518 -16.53 -53.40 -11.78
N THR A 519 -15.92 -54.26 -10.96
CA THR A 519 -16.13 -54.26 -9.51
C THR A 519 -15.54 -53.01 -8.84
N VAL A 520 -14.35 -52.56 -9.25
CA VAL A 520 -13.74 -51.30 -8.78
C VAL A 520 -14.57 -50.09 -9.22
N PHE A 521 -15.03 -50.07 -10.47
CA PHE A 521 -15.91 -49.01 -10.98
C PHE A 521 -17.24 -48.96 -10.22
N HIS A 522 -17.83 -50.13 -9.92
CA HIS A 522 -19.05 -50.23 -9.13
C HIS A 522 -18.84 -49.73 -7.69
N PHE A 523 -17.73 -50.09 -7.03
CA PHE A 523 -17.41 -49.58 -5.69
C PHE A 523 -17.14 -48.07 -5.68
N TYR A 524 -16.40 -47.56 -6.68
CA TYR A 524 -16.14 -46.14 -6.84
C TYR A 524 -17.43 -45.35 -7.06
N TYR A 525 -18.31 -45.81 -7.95
CA TYR A 525 -19.59 -45.17 -8.22
C TYR A 525 -20.50 -45.19 -6.98
N ARG A 526 -20.56 -46.33 -6.27
CA ARG A 526 -21.36 -46.46 -5.05
C ARG A 526 -20.83 -45.61 -3.89
N ARG A 527 -19.52 -45.36 -3.81
CA ARG A 527 -18.93 -44.43 -2.84
C ARG A 527 -19.20 -42.97 -3.22
N ARG A 528 -19.18 -42.65 -4.51
CA ARG A 528 -19.50 -41.31 -5.03
C ARG A 528 -20.98 -40.95 -4.80
N GLU A 529 -21.89 -41.91 -4.95
CA GLU A 529 -23.32 -41.75 -4.62
C GLU A 529 -23.54 -41.45 -3.13
N ARG A 530 -22.87 -42.15 -2.20
CA ARG A 530 -22.96 -41.82 -0.76
C ARG A 530 -22.49 -40.40 -0.44
N MET A 531 -21.39 -39.97 -1.05
CA MET A 531 -20.87 -38.59 -0.87
C MET A 531 -21.80 -37.53 -1.48
N ARG A 532 -22.64 -37.89 -2.47
CA ARG A 532 -23.69 -37.01 -3.00
C ARG A 532 -24.87 -36.90 -2.03
N GLN A 533 -25.33 -38.01 -1.47
CA GLN A 533 -26.41 -38.01 -0.47
C GLN A 533 -26.03 -37.23 0.80
N GLU A 534 -24.80 -37.38 1.30
CA GLU A 534 -24.30 -36.60 2.45
C GLU A 534 -24.22 -35.09 2.15
N ARG A 535 -23.97 -34.70 0.89
CA ARG A 535 -23.90 -33.29 0.48
C ARG A 535 -25.29 -32.66 0.29
N GLU A 536 -26.30 -33.46 -0.04
CA GLU A 536 -27.69 -33.02 -0.16
C GLU A 536 -28.40 -32.93 1.20
N GLU A 537 -28.08 -33.80 2.17
CA GLU A 537 -28.57 -33.67 3.56
C GLU A 537 -28.03 -32.42 4.27
N HIS A 538 -26.80 -31.98 3.94
CA HIS A 538 -26.22 -30.74 4.50
C HIS A 538 -26.74 -29.44 3.85
N LEU A 539 -27.55 -29.51 2.78
CA LEU A 539 -28.11 -28.32 2.11
C LEU A 539 -29.57 -28.04 2.47
N TYR A 540 -30.20 -28.87 3.32
CA TYR A 540 -31.62 -28.75 3.73
C TYR A 540 -31.87 -28.92 5.24
N SER A 541 -30.89 -28.60 6.10
CA SER A 541 -31.15 -28.44 7.54
C SER A 541 -31.34 -26.96 7.90
N VAL A 542 -32.60 -26.52 7.92
CA VAL A 542 -33.01 -25.29 8.61
C VAL A 542 -32.89 -25.55 10.12
N PRO A 543 -32.19 -24.73 10.92
CA PRO A 543 -32.21 -24.87 12.36
C PRO A 543 -33.52 -24.30 12.90
N ASP A 544 -34.42 -25.19 13.33
CA ASP A 544 -35.51 -24.84 14.21
C ASP A 544 -34.99 -24.73 15.65
N GLN A 545 -35.36 -23.62 16.29
CA GLN A 545 -35.35 -23.35 17.74
C GLN A 545 -34.03 -22.97 18.43
N LEU A 546 -33.81 -21.66 18.58
CA LEU A 546 -33.14 -21.09 19.75
C LEU A 546 -34.13 -20.98 20.91
N GLY A 547 -33.89 -21.77 21.97
CA GLY A 547 -34.49 -21.58 23.28
C GLY A 547 -33.88 -20.40 24.03
N CYS A 548 -34.74 -19.56 24.61
CA CYS A 548 -34.36 -18.44 25.48
C CYS A 548 -33.86 -18.94 26.86
N PRO A 549 -32.84 -18.30 27.47
CA PRO A 549 -32.61 -18.38 28.90
C PRO A 549 -33.30 -17.21 29.64
N HIS A 550 -34.07 -17.56 30.66
CA HIS A 550 -34.63 -16.69 31.69
C HIS A 550 -33.56 -15.96 32.51
N HIS A 551 -33.77 -14.67 32.82
CA HIS A 551 -33.58 -14.12 34.18
C HIS A 551 -34.31 -12.75 34.35
N PRO A 552 -34.52 -12.23 35.59
CA PRO A 552 -35.85 -11.96 36.10
C PRO A 552 -36.14 -10.45 36.29
N GLN A 553 -37.42 -10.20 36.57
CA GLN A 553 -38.07 -8.92 36.80
C GLN A 553 -37.46 -8.11 37.97
N HIS A 554 -37.43 -6.80 37.79
CA HIS A 554 -37.81 -5.84 38.85
C HIS A 554 -38.44 -4.59 38.22
N GLN A 555 -39.26 -3.92 39.03
CA GLN A 555 -40.58 -3.42 38.67
C GLN A 555 -40.72 -1.94 39.08
N TYR A 556 -41.47 -1.18 38.28
CA TYR A 556 -42.21 0.07 38.59
C TYR A 556 -41.43 1.41 38.74
N PRO A 557 -42.12 2.57 38.65
CA PRO A 557 -43.09 2.97 37.61
C PRO A 557 -42.91 4.44 37.12
N LEU A 558 -43.51 4.74 35.97
CA LEU A 558 -43.86 6.10 35.52
C LEU A 558 -44.95 6.73 36.41
N PRO A 559 -45.14 8.05 36.32
CA PRO A 559 -46.49 8.59 36.25
C PRO A 559 -46.73 9.54 35.05
N HIS A 560 -48.03 9.71 34.82
CA HIS A 560 -48.74 10.28 33.68
C HIS A 560 -48.82 11.82 33.63
N HIS A 561 -49.29 12.29 32.46
CA HIS A 561 -50.31 13.36 32.23
C HIS A 561 -49.88 14.77 31.74
N PRO A 562 -50.78 15.53 31.06
CA PRO A 562 -50.51 16.18 29.76
C PRO A 562 -50.86 17.68 29.69
N LEU A 563 -50.64 18.29 28.51
CA LEU A 563 -51.32 19.45 27.89
C LEU A 563 -51.81 20.62 28.77
N THR A 564 -51.31 21.84 28.51
CA THR A 564 -52.15 23.05 28.31
C THR A 564 -51.35 24.19 27.67
N ALA A 565 -52.09 25.01 26.90
CA ALA A 565 -51.68 26.13 26.06
C ALA A 565 -51.19 27.37 26.83
N HIS A 566 -50.49 28.29 26.14
CA HIS A 566 -50.74 29.75 26.17
C HIS A 566 -49.73 30.51 25.27
N SER A 567 -50.23 31.30 24.31
CA SER A 567 -49.55 32.51 23.80
C SER A 567 -49.72 33.65 24.82
N PRO A 568 -48.82 34.67 24.82
CA PRO A 568 -49.27 35.96 24.29
C PRO A 568 -48.18 36.83 23.59
N VAL A 569 -48.64 37.61 22.61
CA VAL A 569 -48.42 39.07 22.34
C VAL A 569 -46.99 39.65 22.37
N GLY A 570 -46.60 40.30 21.26
CA GLY A 570 -45.30 40.98 21.08
C GLY A 570 -45.29 42.49 21.29
N VAL A 571 -44.14 43.14 21.06
CA VAL A 571 -43.93 44.59 20.82
C VAL A 571 -42.59 44.80 20.05
N TYR A 572 -42.59 45.72 19.08
CA TYR A 572 -41.45 46.25 18.28
C TYR A 572 -40.61 47.31 19.01
N ILE A 573 -39.30 47.42 18.71
CA ILE A 573 -38.56 48.71 18.63
C ILE A 573 -37.50 48.64 17.50
N MET A 574 -37.50 49.66 16.62
CA MET A 574 -36.52 49.97 15.57
C MET A 574 -35.41 50.92 16.07
N GLY A 575 -34.30 50.98 15.31
CA GLY A 575 -33.37 52.11 15.19
C GLY A 575 -32.22 51.71 14.25
N GLU A 576 -32.27 52.07 12.96
CA GLU A 576 -31.66 53.28 12.32
C GLU A 576 -30.11 53.25 12.36
N GLY A 577 -29.35 53.51 11.30
CA GLY A 577 -29.60 53.98 9.93
C GLY A 577 -28.26 53.84 9.16
N ASP A 578 -28.30 53.59 7.84
CA ASP A 578 -27.95 54.55 6.78
C ASP A 578 -26.49 54.32 6.30
N GLU A 579 -26.10 54.40 5.03
CA GLU A 579 -26.73 54.73 3.75
C GLU A 579 -25.70 54.36 2.67
N ASN A 580 -26.14 53.86 1.51
CA ASN A 580 -25.75 54.33 0.16
C ASN A 580 -26.06 53.29 -0.93
N THR A 581 -27.31 53.36 -1.43
CA THR A 581 -27.69 53.68 -2.83
C THR A 581 -26.66 53.36 -3.94
N MET A 582 -27.00 52.91 -5.16
CA MET A 582 -28.24 52.59 -5.88
C MET A 582 -27.81 52.20 -7.30
N LYS A 583 -28.41 51.16 -7.92
CA LYS A 583 -29.05 51.25 -9.26
C LYS A 583 -29.67 49.91 -9.68
N MET A 584 -31.00 49.95 -9.77
CA MET A 584 -31.87 49.00 -10.45
C MET A 584 -31.71 49.11 -11.98
N ILE A 585 -31.81 47.97 -12.66
CA ILE A 585 -32.37 47.91 -14.02
C ILE A 585 -33.65 47.07 -13.91
N ASN A 586 -34.73 47.67 -14.42
CA ASN A 586 -36.09 47.19 -14.35
C ASN A 586 -36.43 46.43 -15.65
N HIS A 587 -36.97 45.23 -15.55
CA HIS A 587 -37.78 44.64 -16.62
C HIS A 587 -39.03 43.99 -16.03
N HIS A 588 -40.17 44.61 -16.33
CA HIS A 588 -41.51 44.05 -16.17
C HIS A 588 -41.78 43.00 -17.26
N HIS A 589 -42.39 41.86 -16.89
CA HIS A 589 -43.75 41.53 -17.34
C HIS A 589 -44.34 40.24 -16.72
N HIS A 590 -45.51 40.43 -16.10
CA HIS A 590 -46.77 39.68 -16.10
C HIS A 590 -46.89 38.14 -15.94
N HIS A 591 -47.76 37.81 -14.97
CA HIS A 591 -48.85 36.79 -14.91
C HIS A 591 -48.53 35.29 -15.05
N HIS A 592 -48.79 34.48 -13.99
CA HIS A 592 -50.06 33.75 -13.78
C HIS A 592 -50.03 32.88 -12.49
N HIS A 593 -51.25 32.49 -12.08
CA HIS A 593 -51.77 31.84 -10.86
C HIS A 593 -51.13 30.56 -10.25
N PRO A 594 -51.55 30.16 -9.02
CA PRO A 594 -50.98 29.10 -8.18
C PRO A 594 -51.66 27.73 -8.38
N MET A 595 -51.03 26.66 -7.89
CA MET A 595 -51.68 25.36 -7.67
C MET A 595 -51.07 24.64 -6.45
N ASP A 596 -51.95 23.85 -5.84
CA ASP A 596 -51.94 23.27 -4.52
C ASP A 596 -50.92 22.13 -4.22
N CYS A 597 -50.79 21.88 -2.91
CA CYS A 597 -50.32 20.71 -2.15
C CYS A 597 -50.75 19.32 -2.73
N PRO A 598 -50.23 18.13 -2.29
CA PRO A 598 -50.00 17.78 -0.87
C PRO A 598 -48.96 16.69 -0.49
N SER A 599 -48.90 16.48 0.83
CA SER A 599 -48.48 15.32 1.65
C SER A 599 -46.99 15.03 1.82
#